data_AF-A0A7X6Y1M0-F1
#
_entry.id   AF-A0A7X6Y1M0-F1
#
_cell.length_a   1.000
_cell.length_b   1.000
_cell.length_c   1.000
_cell.angle_alpha   90.00
_cell.angle_beta   90.00
_cell.angle_gamma   90.00
#
_symmetry.space_group_name_H-M   'P 1'
#
loop_
_entity.id
_entity.type
_entity.pdbx_description
1 polymer ?
#
loop_
_entity_poly.entity_id
_entity_poly.type
_entity_poly.pdbx_seq_one_letter_code
_entity_poly.pdbx_strand_id
1 'polypeptide(L)'
;MKITTLDGKTPDIAKENIKKLKQLFPEVFTESKVDFEKLKQVLGEYVEDSNERYNFTWNGKGRALRLSQTPSLGTLRPWKEESKNWDTTQNLYIEGDNLEVLKLLQKSYYGKIKMIYIDPPYNTGKDFVYKDDFHDNIENYKRITGQVDGNGNPISTNTETSGRYHTDWLNMMYPRLRLARNLLRDDGVIFISIDDNEVANLKKICDEIFGEDNFTGEIIRKTKSMTGDEGSGFNLQHDN
;
A
#
# COMPACT_ATOMS: atom_id res chain seq x y z
N MET A 1 -38.42 -0.52 9.32
CA MET A 1 -37.14 0.01 8.78
C MET A 1 -36.10 -0.03 9.89
N LYS A 2 -35.01 -0.81 9.73
CA LYS A 2 -33.90 -0.77 10.70
C LYS A 2 -33.11 0.50 10.41
N ILE A 3 -33.13 1.44 11.36
CA ILE A 3 -32.31 2.65 11.32
C ILE A 3 -30.86 2.20 11.55
N THR A 4 -30.07 2.14 10.49
CA THR A 4 -28.63 1.89 10.60
C THR A 4 -27.99 3.17 11.12
N THR A 5 -27.69 3.23 12.41
CA THR A 5 -26.88 4.29 13.01
C THR A 5 -25.48 4.24 12.41
N LEU A 6 -25.15 5.21 11.55
CA LEU A 6 -23.83 5.36 10.95
C LEU A 6 -22.89 6.01 11.97
N ASP A 7 -22.00 5.22 12.57
CA ASP A 7 -21.12 5.60 13.68
C ASP A 7 -19.86 6.40 13.27
N GLY A 8 -19.79 6.91 12.04
CA GLY A 8 -18.68 7.77 11.56
C GLY A 8 -17.28 7.13 11.55
N LYS A 9 -17.13 5.88 11.99
CA LYS A 9 -15.84 5.18 12.04
C LYS A 9 -15.64 4.32 10.80
N THR A 10 -14.40 4.30 10.32
CA THR A 10 -13.95 3.40 9.25
C THR A 10 -13.96 1.96 9.76
N PRO A 11 -14.35 0.94 8.96
CA PRO A 11 -14.32 -0.45 9.40
C PRO A 11 -12.94 -0.88 9.90
N ASP A 12 -12.92 -1.59 11.02
CA ASP A 12 -11.70 -2.19 11.57
C ASP A 12 -11.41 -3.49 10.79
N ILE A 13 -10.53 -3.39 9.80
CA ILE A 13 -10.19 -4.49 8.88
C ILE A 13 -9.69 -5.71 9.65
N ALA A 14 -8.94 -5.51 10.74
CA ALA A 14 -8.45 -6.61 11.56
C ALA A 14 -9.62 -7.37 12.21
N LYS A 15 -10.61 -6.66 12.76
CA LYS A 15 -11.82 -7.28 13.30
C LYS A 15 -12.66 -7.98 12.24
N GLU A 16 -12.79 -7.42 11.05
CA GLU A 16 -13.51 -8.07 9.95
C GLU A 16 -12.83 -9.36 9.49
N ASN A 17 -11.50 -9.35 9.36
CA ASN A 17 -10.74 -10.55 9.02
C ASN A 17 -10.86 -11.62 10.10
N ILE A 18 -10.79 -11.24 11.38
CA ILE A 18 -11.02 -12.15 12.50
C ILE A 18 -12.44 -12.74 12.44
N LYS A 19 -13.44 -11.93 12.09
CA LYS A 19 -14.83 -12.39 11.93
C LYS A 19 -14.97 -13.38 10.77
N LYS A 20 -14.37 -13.11 9.61
CA LYS A 20 -14.35 -14.04 8.46
C LYS A 20 -13.64 -15.35 8.83
N LEU A 21 -12.49 -15.28 9.50
CA LEU A 21 -11.76 -16.46 9.96
C LEU A 21 -12.60 -17.29 10.93
N LYS A 22 -13.33 -16.66 11.85
CA LYS A 22 -14.26 -17.34 12.77
C LYS A 22 -15.45 -17.98 12.07
N GLN A 23 -15.89 -17.42 10.95
CA GLN A 23 -16.95 -18.03 10.14
C GLN A 23 -16.46 -19.27 9.40
N LEU A 24 -15.22 -19.27 8.92
CA LEU A 24 -14.63 -20.39 8.19
C LEU A 24 -14.15 -21.51 9.11
N PHE A 25 -13.51 -21.15 10.23
CA PHE A 25 -12.88 -22.08 11.17
C PHE A 25 -13.29 -21.75 12.62
N PRO A 26 -14.57 -21.91 12.99
CA PRO A 26 -15.05 -21.57 14.33
C PRO A 26 -14.33 -22.34 15.44
N GLU A 27 -13.92 -23.57 15.19
CA GLU A 27 -13.23 -24.45 16.12
C GLU A 27 -11.82 -23.96 16.49
N VAL A 28 -11.21 -23.10 15.67
CA VAL A 28 -9.89 -22.51 15.90
C VAL A 28 -9.93 -21.39 16.94
N PHE A 29 -11.11 -20.92 17.35
CA PHE A 29 -11.24 -19.84 18.32
C PHE A 29 -11.46 -20.36 19.74
N THR A 30 -10.57 -19.95 20.65
CA THR A 30 -10.68 -20.21 22.10
C THR A 30 -10.73 -18.86 22.83
N GLU A 31 -11.76 -18.63 23.65
CA GLU A 31 -11.93 -17.37 24.42
C GLU A 31 -11.83 -16.08 23.56
N SER A 32 -12.34 -16.12 22.33
CA SER A 32 -12.27 -15.02 21.35
C SER A 32 -10.86 -14.69 20.83
N LYS A 33 -9.87 -15.55 21.09
CA LYS A 33 -8.53 -15.51 20.49
C LYS A 33 -8.37 -16.64 19.48
N VAL A 34 -7.51 -16.44 18.49
CA VAL A 34 -7.17 -17.46 17.48
C VAL A 34 -6.14 -18.41 18.09
N ASP A 35 -6.45 -19.70 18.11
CA ASP A 35 -5.52 -20.77 18.46
C ASP A 35 -4.74 -21.19 17.20
N PHE A 36 -3.51 -20.70 17.07
CA PHE A 36 -2.70 -20.97 15.88
C PHE A 36 -2.30 -22.43 15.72
N GLU A 37 -2.19 -23.19 16.82
CA GLU A 37 -1.86 -24.62 16.74
C GLU A 37 -3.05 -25.41 16.19
N LYS A 38 -4.26 -25.06 16.64
CA LYS A 38 -5.49 -25.65 16.09
C LYS A 38 -5.74 -25.23 14.65
N LEU A 39 -5.39 -23.98 14.27
CA LEU A 39 -5.46 -23.53 12.88
C LEU A 39 -4.56 -24.37 11.97
N LYS A 40 -3.30 -24.61 12.39
CA LYS A 40 -2.37 -25.48 11.64
C LYS A 40 -2.93 -26.89 11.48
N GLN A 41 -3.49 -27.47 12.54
CA GLN A 41 -4.11 -28.81 12.46
C GLN A 41 -5.28 -28.86 11.48
N VAL A 42 -6.14 -27.83 11.48
CA VAL A 42 -7.30 -27.75 10.57
C VAL A 42 -6.87 -27.55 9.11
N LEU A 43 -5.79 -26.79 8.87
CA LEU A 43 -5.23 -26.56 7.54
C LEU A 43 -4.39 -27.74 7.01
N GLY A 44 -4.09 -28.75 7.85
CA GLY A 44 -3.31 -29.95 7.51
C GLY A 44 -1.79 -29.77 7.64
N GLU A 45 -1.04 -30.88 7.60
CA GLU A 45 0.43 -30.95 7.77
C GLU A 45 1.25 -30.23 6.67
N TYR A 46 0.61 -29.57 5.70
CA TYR A 46 1.27 -28.77 4.66
C TYR A 46 1.64 -27.35 5.14
N VAL A 47 1.92 -27.17 6.42
CA VAL A 47 2.50 -25.92 6.91
C VAL A 47 4.01 -26.03 6.69
N GLU A 48 4.46 -25.70 5.48
CA GLU A 48 5.88 -25.73 5.10
C GLU A 48 6.77 -25.11 6.19
N ASP A 49 7.88 -25.78 6.53
CA ASP A 49 8.72 -25.38 7.65
C ASP A 49 9.24 -23.94 7.49
N SER A 50 9.12 -23.11 8.52
CA SER A 50 9.27 -21.65 8.40
C SER A 50 10.68 -21.18 8.03
N ASN A 51 11.68 -22.07 8.16
CA ASN A 51 13.09 -21.74 8.02
C ASN A 51 13.58 -21.67 6.57
N GLU A 52 12.81 -22.17 5.60
CA GLU A 52 13.19 -22.15 4.17
C GLU A 52 12.24 -21.28 3.31
N ARG A 53 11.26 -20.61 3.93
CA ARG A 53 10.30 -19.78 3.19
C ARG A 53 10.95 -18.51 2.65
N TYR A 54 10.79 -18.26 1.36
CA TYR A 54 11.09 -16.95 0.79
C TYR A 54 10.22 -15.89 1.49
N ASN A 55 10.85 -14.88 2.08
CA ASN A 55 10.16 -13.79 2.77
C ASN A 55 10.68 -12.45 2.27
N PHE A 56 9.81 -11.69 1.60
CA PHE A 56 10.11 -10.32 1.21
C PHE A 56 9.94 -9.39 2.42
N THR A 57 11.04 -8.86 2.95
CA THR A 57 11.03 -8.02 4.17
C THR A 57 11.83 -6.74 3.98
N TRP A 58 11.42 -5.68 4.68
CA TRP A 58 12.11 -4.38 4.72
C TRP A 58 11.85 -3.68 6.06
N ASN A 59 12.67 -2.67 6.38
CA ASN A 59 12.49 -1.92 7.62
C ASN A 59 11.21 -1.06 7.56
N GLY A 60 10.30 -1.23 8.50
CA GLY A 60 9.05 -0.47 8.54
C GLY A 60 7.83 -1.21 7.99
N LYS A 61 7.99 -2.39 7.38
CA LYS A 61 6.87 -3.24 6.92
C LYS A 61 5.75 -3.41 7.94
N GLY A 62 6.10 -3.72 9.20
CA GLY A 62 5.11 -3.86 10.27
C GLY A 62 4.36 -2.56 10.62
N ARG A 63 5.00 -1.39 10.46
CA ARG A 63 4.33 -0.09 10.62
C ARG A 63 3.42 0.20 9.43
N ALA A 64 3.90 -0.03 8.20
CA ALA A 64 3.12 0.10 6.97
C ALA A 64 1.84 -0.77 7.03
N LEU A 65 1.98 -2.01 7.49
CA LEU A 65 0.84 -2.90 7.73
C LEU A 65 -0.17 -2.29 8.72
N ARG A 66 0.31 -1.80 9.87
CA ARG A 66 -0.55 -1.14 10.87
C ARG A 66 -1.27 0.08 10.29
N LEU A 67 -0.60 0.91 9.51
CA LEU A 67 -1.21 2.09 8.89
C LEU A 67 -2.40 1.74 8.00
N SER A 68 -2.33 0.63 7.25
CA SER A 68 -3.47 0.15 6.44
C SER A 68 -4.65 -0.36 7.27
N GLN A 69 -4.40 -0.76 8.52
CA GLN A 69 -5.43 -1.31 9.43
C GLN A 69 -6.02 -0.25 10.37
N THR A 70 -5.30 0.86 10.59
CA THR A 70 -5.76 1.96 11.44
C THR A 70 -6.97 2.64 10.80
N PRO A 71 -8.12 2.70 11.51
CA PRO A 71 -9.30 3.42 11.03
C PRO A 71 -8.99 4.90 10.79
N SER A 72 -9.52 5.48 9.71
CA SER A 72 -9.47 6.93 9.54
C SER A 72 -10.44 7.62 10.50
N LEU A 73 -10.00 8.75 11.05
CA LEU A 73 -10.81 9.69 11.82
C LEU A 73 -11.31 10.87 10.95
N GLY A 74 -10.92 10.90 9.67
CA GLY A 74 -11.32 11.93 8.73
C GLY A 74 -12.77 11.82 8.29
N THR A 75 -13.24 12.85 7.58
CA THR A 75 -14.54 12.83 6.89
C THR A 75 -14.42 13.57 5.57
N LEU A 76 -15.18 13.12 4.56
CA LEU A 76 -15.26 13.80 3.27
C LEU A 76 -16.25 14.95 3.36
N ARG A 77 -15.81 16.16 2.99
CA ARG A 77 -16.66 17.34 2.93
C ARG A 77 -17.03 17.64 1.48
N PRO A 78 -18.32 17.72 1.13
CA PRO A 78 -18.73 18.06 -0.23
C PRO A 78 -18.40 19.52 -0.54
N TRP A 79 -17.82 19.79 -1.72
CA TRP A 79 -17.53 21.14 -2.19
C TRP A 79 -18.37 21.48 -3.41
N LYS A 80 -19.60 21.93 -3.17
CA LYS A 80 -20.59 22.14 -4.25
C LYS A 80 -20.19 23.24 -5.24
N GLU A 81 -19.56 24.31 -4.75
CA GLU A 81 -19.19 25.47 -5.57
C GLU A 81 -18.17 25.13 -6.65
N GLU A 82 -17.19 24.28 -6.34
CA GLU A 82 -16.17 23.80 -7.29
C GLU A 82 -16.63 22.56 -8.08
N SER A 83 -17.80 22.01 -7.76
CA SER A 83 -18.30 20.81 -8.42
C SER A 83 -19.02 21.13 -9.71
N LYS A 84 -18.65 20.43 -10.78
CA LYS A 84 -19.38 20.46 -12.05
C LYS A 84 -20.52 19.46 -12.04
N ASN A 85 -21.72 19.90 -12.44
CA ASN A 85 -22.91 19.06 -12.58
C ASN A 85 -23.27 18.29 -11.30
N TRP A 86 -23.33 18.98 -10.16
CA TRP A 86 -23.48 18.41 -8.81
C TRP A 86 -24.54 17.29 -8.71
N ASP A 87 -25.73 17.52 -9.26
CA ASP A 87 -26.86 16.59 -9.12
C ASP A 87 -26.85 15.42 -10.11
N THR A 88 -26.04 15.49 -11.19
CA THR A 88 -26.08 14.51 -12.29
C THR A 88 -24.76 13.80 -12.56
N THR A 89 -23.65 14.32 -12.04
CA THR A 89 -22.34 13.72 -12.25
C THR A 89 -22.25 12.35 -11.57
N GLN A 90 -21.68 11.38 -12.28
CA GLN A 90 -21.31 10.07 -11.71
C GLN A 90 -19.81 10.01 -11.37
N ASN A 91 -19.08 11.11 -11.61
CA ASN A 91 -17.65 11.21 -11.40
C ASN A 91 -17.37 11.91 -10.07
N LEU A 92 -16.34 11.44 -9.37
CA LEU A 92 -15.88 12.01 -8.10
C LEU A 92 -14.43 12.46 -8.23
N TYR A 93 -14.15 13.64 -7.70
CA TYR A 93 -12.81 14.14 -7.45
C TYR A 93 -12.67 14.35 -5.94
N ILE A 94 -11.62 13.81 -5.34
CA ILE A 94 -11.39 13.89 -3.89
C ILE A 94 -9.99 14.42 -3.67
N GLU A 95 -9.89 15.51 -2.93
CA GLU A 95 -8.63 16.14 -2.54
C GLU A 95 -8.22 15.67 -1.13
N GLY A 96 -6.97 15.27 -0.97
CA GLY A 96 -6.39 14.85 0.30
C GLY A 96 -5.27 13.82 0.14
N ASP A 97 -4.65 13.41 1.25
CA ASP A 97 -3.72 12.29 1.22
C ASP A 97 -4.46 11.00 0.83
N ASN A 98 -3.96 10.34 -0.22
CA ASN A 98 -4.61 9.18 -0.81
C ASN A 98 -4.73 8.00 0.16
N LEU A 99 -3.85 7.83 1.15
CA LEU A 99 -3.97 6.77 2.14
C LEU A 99 -5.22 6.98 3.00
N GLU A 100 -5.44 8.20 3.48
CA GLU A 100 -6.63 8.54 4.26
C GLU A 100 -7.91 8.49 3.42
N VAL A 101 -7.86 8.98 2.17
CA VAL A 101 -9.00 8.89 1.25
C VAL A 101 -9.36 7.42 0.98
N LEU A 102 -8.38 6.56 0.68
CA LEU A 102 -8.61 5.13 0.43
C LEU A 102 -9.24 4.42 1.64
N LYS A 103 -8.88 4.81 2.87
CA LYS A 103 -9.52 4.31 4.10
C LYS A 103 -10.99 4.70 4.16
N LEU A 104 -11.31 5.96 3.91
CA LEU A 104 -12.70 6.46 3.92
C LEU A 104 -13.55 5.77 2.85
N LEU A 105 -12.98 5.51 1.67
CA LEU A 105 -13.66 4.83 0.58
C LEU A 105 -13.96 3.36 0.88
N GLN A 106 -13.24 2.70 1.80
CA GLN A 106 -13.48 1.29 2.15
C GLN A 106 -14.95 1.04 2.49
N LYS A 107 -15.60 1.93 3.25
CA LYS A 107 -16.98 1.71 3.72
C LYS A 107 -18.00 1.62 2.59
N SER A 108 -17.82 2.42 1.54
CA SER A 108 -18.81 2.57 0.45
C SER A 108 -18.45 1.78 -0.81
N TYR A 109 -17.15 1.57 -1.05
CA TYR A 109 -16.61 1.03 -2.30
C TYR A 109 -15.86 -0.30 -2.16
N TYR A 110 -15.91 -0.95 -0.99
CA TYR A 110 -15.35 -2.30 -0.80
C TYR A 110 -15.84 -3.26 -1.89
N GLY A 111 -14.91 -3.87 -2.62
CA GLY A 111 -15.22 -4.84 -3.67
C GLY A 111 -16.07 -4.29 -4.82
N LYS A 112 -16.04 -2.98 -5.12
CA LYS A 112 -16.88 -2.36 -6.16
C LYS A 112 -16.10 -1.79 -7.35
N ILE A 113 -14.80 -1.58 -7.21
CA ILE A 113 -13.97 -0.98 -8.26
C ILE A 113 -13.59 -2.02 -9.31
N LYS A 114 -13.86 -1.74 -10.59
CA LYS A 114 -13.54 -2.64 -11.70
C LYS A 114 -12.11 -2.48 -12.20
N MET A 115 -11.59 -1.27 -12.20
CA MET A 115 -10.24 -0.96 -12.70
C MET A 115 -9.63 0.13 -11.84
N ILE A 116 -8.36 -0.04 -11.49
CA ILE A 116 -7.51 0.99 -10.90
C ILE A 116 -6.34 1.24 -11.85
N TYR A 117 -6.03 2.50 -12.09
CA TYR A 117 -4.78 2.93 -12.73
C TYR A 117 -4.10 3.94 -11.81
N ILE A 118 -2.81 3.75 -11.57
CA ILE A 118 -1.99 4.67 -10.80
C ILE A 118 -0.62 4.90 -11.47
N ASP A 119 -0.11 6.11 -11.31
CA ASP A 119 1.22 6.52 -11.78
C ASP A 119 1.99 7.05 -10.55
N PRO A 120 2.50 6.16 -9.68
CA PRO A 120 3.23 6.55 -8.48
C PRO A 120 4.56 7.22 -8.83
N PRO A 121 5.21 7.93 -7.89
CA PRO A 121 6.56 8.44 -8.12
C PRO A 121 7.55 7.28 -8.37
N TYR A 122 8.38 7.38 -9.41
CA TYR A 122 9.27 6.28 -9.84
C TYR A 122 10.55 6.12 -9.02
N ASN A 123 10.77 7.00 -8.04
CA ASN A 123 11.95 6.95 -7.17
C ASN A 123 13.28 7.07 -7.97
N THR A 124 13.40 8.11 -8.80
CA THR A 124 14.56 8.35 -9.70
C THR A 124 15.73 9.12 -9.05
N GLY A 125 15.74 9.28 -7.72
CA GLY A 125 16.75 10.03 -6.97
C GLY A 125 16.58 11.56 -6.97
N LYS A 126 15.91 12.14 -7.98
CA LYS A 126 15.78 13.61 -8.13
C LYS A 126 14.59 14.23 -7.41
N ASP A 127 13.52 13.45 -7.18
CA ASP A 127 12.20 14.02 -6.81
C ASP A 127 11.53 13.37 -5.58
N PHE A 128 12.16 12.45 -4.87
CA PHE A 128 11.51 11.77 -3.74
C PHE A 128 11.91 12.33 -2.37
N VAL A 129 11.15 13.32 -1.90
CA VAL A 129 11.06 13.67 -0.48
C VAL A 129 9.60 13.57 -0.06
N TYR A 130 9.11 12.34 0.15
CA TYR A 130 7.80 12.14 0.79
C TYR A 130 7.97 12.34 2.29
N LYS A 131 7.75 13.57 2.76
CA LYS A 131 7.48 13.82 4.18
C LYS A 131 6.06 13.33 4.43
N ASP A 132 5.92 12.05 4.78
CA ASP A 132 4.74 11.61 5.52
C ASP A 132 4.70 12.47 6.79
N ASP A 133 3.93 13.56 6.77
CA ASP A 133 3.79 14.51 7.86
C ASP A 133 2.86 13.90 8.93
N PHE A 134 3.30 12.76 9.48
CA PHE A 134 2.89 12.38 10.81
C PHE A 134 3.51 13.43 11.72
N HIS A 135 2.68 14.33 12.22
CA HIS A 135 3.04 15.43 13.12
C HIS A 135 3.74 14.99 14.42
N ASP A 136 4.09 13.71 14.55
CA ASP A 136 5.13 13.23 15.43
C ASP A 136 6.00 12.21 14.67
N ASN A 137 7.32 12.42 14.72
CA ASN A 137 8.39 11.42 14.49
C ASN A 137 9.25 11.58 13.21
N ILE A 138 9.27 12.69 12.48
CA ILE A 138 10.37 12.92 11.49
C ILE A 138 11.72 12.99 12.21
N GLU A 139 11.78 13.74 13.31
CA GLU A 139 13.00 13.91 14.10
C GLU A 139 13.42 12.59 14.80
N ASN A 140 12.46 11.87 15.35
CA ASN A 140 12.73 10.61 16.03
C ASN A 140 12.95 9.44 15.02
N TYR A 141 12.41 9.50 13.79
CA TYR A 141 12.81 8.63 12.66
C TYR A 141 14.26 8.91 12.26
N LYS A 142 14.63 10.18 12.07
CA LYS A 142 16.00 10.58 11.75
C LYS A 142 16.99 10.14 12.84
N ARG A 143 16.59 10.23 14.12
CA ARG A 143 17.41 9.78 15.26
C ARG A 143 17.54 8.26 15.32
N ILE A 144 16.43 7.52 15.17
CA ILE A 144 16.41 6.04 15.20
C ILE A 144 17.17 5.45 13.99
N THR A 145 17.09 6.09 12.82
CA THR A 145 17.80 5.67 11.60
C THR A 145 19.24 6.19 11.52
N GLY A 146 19.71 6.98 12.51
CA GLY A 146 21.06 7.55 12.53
C GLY A 146 21.32 8.57 11.43
N GLN A 147 20.28 9.21 10.91
CA GLN A 147 20.34 10.27 9.90
C GLN A 147 20.68 11.63 10.51
N VAL A 148 20.60 11.80 11.83
CA VAL A 148 21.03 12.99 12.56
C VAL A 148 21.93 12.63 13.74
N ASP A 149 22.88 13.51 14.06
CA ASP A 149 23.71 13.40 15.25
C ASP A 149 22.91 13.75 16.52
N GLY A 150 23.54 13.61 17.69
CA GLY A 150 22.91 13.95 18.97
C GLY A 150 22.46 15.41 19.08
N ASN A 151 22.83 16.26 18.12
CA ASN A 151 22.51 17.68 18.05
C ASN A 151 21.52 18.01 16.89
N GLY A 152 20.98 17.00 16.19
CA GLY A 152 20.01 17.19 15.12
C GLY A 152 20.60 17.50 13.74
N ASN A 153 21.93 17.49 13.58
CA ASN A 153 22.58 17.76 12.29
C ASN A 153 22.61 16.51 11.42
N PRO A 154 22.34 16.61 10.10
CA PRO A 154 22.31 15.45 9.21
C PRO A 154 23.68 14.79 9.08
N ILE A 155 23.77 13.48 9.37
CA ILE A 155 25.02 12.70 9.33
C ILE A 155 25.38 12.26 7.90
N SER A 156 24.41 12.19 6.98
CA SER A 156 24.66 11.73 5.61
C SER A 156 23.90 12.55 4.56
N THR A 157 24.58 12.91 3.48
CA THR A 157 23.96 13.17 2.18
C THR A 157 23.35 11.86 1.68
N ASN A 158 22.06 11.86 1.32
CA ASN A 158 21.37 10.71 0.73
C ASN A 158 22.17 10.20 -0.46
N THR A 159 22.89 9.09 -0.27
CA THR A 159 23.53 8.38 -1.37
C THR A 159 22.48 7.47 -1.99
N GLU A 160 22.28 7.60 -3.31
CA GLU A 160 21.31 6.90 -4.16
C GLU A 160 21.36 5.36 -4.03
N THR A 161 22.39 4.82 -3.38
CA THR A 161 22.66 3.39 -3.21
C THR A 161 22.28 2.81 -1.85
N SER A 162 21.70 3.59 -0.94
CA SER A 162 21.29 3.03 0.36
C SER A 162 19.96 2.30 0.24
N GLY A 163 19.86 1.04 0.71
CA GLY A 163 18.59 0.29 0.78
C GLY A 163 17.48 0.96 1.61
N ARG A 164 17.79 2.10 2.24
CA ARG A 164 16.84 3.02 2.88
C ARG A 164 15.93 3.71 1.87
N TYR A 165 16.43 3.96 0.66
CA TYR A 165 15.68 4.63 -0.41
C TYR A 165 14.49 3.82 -0.89
N HIS A 166 14.72 2.54 -1.23
CA HIS A 166 13.65 1.59 -1.54
C HIS A 166 12.72 1.38 -0.33
N THR A 167 13.27 1.35 0.88
CA THR A 167 12.48 1.18 2.11
C THR A 167 11.42 2.27 2.27
N ASP A 168 11.76 3.53 2.04
CA ASP A 168 10.81 4.64 2.17
C ASP A 168 9.69 4.55 1.12
N TRP A 169 10.04 4.21 -0.13
CA TRP A 169 9.06 3.99 -1.19
C TRP A 169 8.14 2.79 -0.90
N LEU A 170 8.69 1.67 -0.44
CA LEU A 170 7.94 0.49 -0.02
C LEU A 170 6.98 0.83 1.14
N ASN A 171 7.44 1.61 2.14
CA ASN A 171 6.61 2.05 3.26
C ASN A 171 5.45 2.95 2.81
N MET A 172 5.65 3.77 1.78
CA MET A 172 4.60 4.59 1.18
C MET A 172 3.60 3.75 0.37
N MET A 173 4.08 2.87 -0.52
CA MET A 173 3.24 2.14 -1.48
C MET A 173 2.46 0.99 -0.85
N TYR A 174 3.09 0.21 0.04
CA TYR A 174 2.49 -0.98 0.63
C TYR A 174 1.10 -0.75 1.25
N PRO A 175 0.87 0.24 2.14
CA PRO A 175 -0.44 0.41 2.76
C PRO A 175 -1.49 0.89 1.75
N ARG A 176 -1.09 1.66 0.73
CA ARG A 176 -1.98 2.18 -0.32
C ARG A 176 -2.46 1.06 -1.24
N LEU A 177 -1.54 0.22 -1.72
CA LEU A 177 -1.87 -0.95 -2.55
C LEU A 177 -2.74 -1.96 -1.79
N ARG A 178 -2.50 -2.15 -0.50
CA ARG A 178 -3.30 -3.03 0.34
C ARG A 178 -4.75 -2.54 0.49
N LEU A 179 -4.95 -1.24 0.63
CA LEU A 179 -6.29 -0.65 0.65
C LEU A 179 -6.95 -0.68 -0.75
N ALA A 180 -6.18 -0.45 -1.81
CA ALA A 180 -6.65 -0.56 -3.19
C ALA A 180 -7.17 -1.98 -3.51
N ARG A 181 -6.46 -3.02 -3.06
CA ARG A 181 -6.89 -4.43 -3.18
C ARG A 181 -8.28 -4.69 -2.61
N ASN A 182 -8.62 -4.06 -1.49
CA ASN A 182 -9.93 -4.22 -0.86
C ASN A 182 -11.07 -3.53 -1.64
N LEU A 183 -10.76 -2.46 -2.38
CA LEU A 183 -11.74 -1.75 -3.19
C LEU A 183 -12.04 -2.48 -4.50
N LEU A 184 -11.08 -3.24 -5.02
CA LEU A 184 -11.24 -4.02 -6.25
C LEU A 184 -12.25 -5.14 -6.09
N ARG A 185 -13.11 -5.28 -7.10
CA ARG A 185 -13.94 -6.48 -7.32
C ARG A 185 -13.06 -7.70 -7.55
N ASP A 186 -13.65 -8.89 -7.40
CA ASP A 186 -12.98 -10.16 -7.68
C ASP A 186 -12.56 -10.30 -9.16
N ASP A 187 -13.31 -9.68 -10.08
CA ASP A 187 -12.98 -9.57 -11.50
C ASP A 187 -12.29 -8.24 -11.86
N GLY A 188 -11.80 -7.51 -10.86
CA GLY A 188 -11.15 -6.22 -11.02
C GLY A 188 -9.66 -6.33 -11.36
N VAL A 189 -9.11 -5.31 -12.01
CA VAL A 189 -7.69 -5.23 -12.40
C VAL A 189 -7.05 -3.93 -11.93
N ILE A 190 -5.75 -3.96 -11.65
CA ILE A 190 -4.95 -2.78 -11.33
C ILE A 190 -3.77 -2.68 -12.30
N PHE A 191 -3.57 -1.48 -12.83
CA PHE A 191 -2.42 -1.09 -13.65
C PHE A 191 -1.60 -0.06 -12.88
N ILE A 192 -0.28 -0.25 -12.87
CA ILE A 192 0.65 0.59 -12.11
C ILE A 192 1.82 0.90 -13.03
N SER A 193 1.95 2.15 -13.45
CA SER A 193 3.10 2.57 -14.24
C SER A 193 4.34 2.67 -13.34
N ILE A 194 5.49 2.23 -13.82
CA ILE A 194 6.75 2.27 -13.09
C ILE A 194 7.95 2.24 -14.04
N ASP A 195 9.10 2.77 -13.62
CA ASP A 195 10.35 2.54 -14.32
C ASP A 195 11.21 1.45 -13.66
N ASP A 196 12.44 1.30 -14.15
CA ASP A 196 13.36 0.27 -13.71
C ASP A 196 13.82 0.39 -12.24
N ASN A 197 13.63 1.55 -11.59
CA ASN A 197 14.15 1.77 -10.24
C ASN A 197 13.40 0.95 -9.18
N GLU A 198 12.08 0.79 -9.35
CA GLU A 198 11.22 0.14 -8.36
C GLU A 198 10.39 -1.02 -8.93
N VAL A 199 10.45 -1.32 -10.22
CA VAL A 199 9.67 -2.41 -10.84
C VAL A 199 9.80 -3.74 -10.11
N ALA A 200 11.02 -4.13 -9.71
CA ALA A 200 11.27 -5.37 -8.99
C ALA A 200 10.67 -5.38 -7.57
N ASN A 201 10.69 -4.24 -6.89
CA ASN A 201 10.14 -4.06 -5.55
C ASN A 201 8.61 -3.99 -5.58
N LEU A 202 8.07 -3.28 -6.57
CA LEU A 202 6.63 -3.21 -6.84
C LEU A 202 6.07 -4.60 -7.12
N LYS A 203 6.70 -5.38 -8.01
CA LYS A 203 6.28 -6.76 -8.31
C LYS A 203 6.18 -7.61 -7.05
N LYS A 204 7.20 -7.57 -6.19
CA LYS A 204 7.21 -8.32 -4.92
C LYS A 204 6.11 -7.86 -3.94
N ILE A 205 5.86 -6.56 -3.83
CA ILE A 205 4.72 -6.07 -3.03
C ILE A 205 3.40 -6.58 -3.64
N CYS A 206 3.26 -6.51 -4.96
CA CYS A 206 2.06 -6.94 -5.65
C CYS A 206 1.81 -8.44 -5.45
N ASP A 207 2.85 -9.28 -5.54
CA ASP A 207 2.75 -10.71 -5.29
C ASP A 207 2.29 -11.00 -3.85
N GLU A 208 2.80 -10.25 -2.87
CA GLU A 208 2.38 -10.39 -1.48
C GLU A 208 0.92 -9.94 -1.24
N ILE A 209 0.49 -8.84 -1.86
CA ILE A 209 -0.84 -8.25 -1.60
C ILE A 209 -1.94 -8.90 -2.43
N PHE A 210 -1.67 -9.18 -3.70
CA PHE A 210 -2.63 -9.69 -4.68
C PHE A 210 -2.52 -11.20 -4.87
N GLY A 211 -1.40 -11.81 -4.49
CA GLY A 211 -1.09 -13.21 -4.78
C GLY A 211 -0.40 -13.34 -6.14
N GLU A 212 0.70 -14.10 -6.19
CA GLU A 212 1.50 -14.30 -7.41
C GLU A 212 0.68 -14.91 -8.56
N ASP A 213 -0.24 -15.84 -8.26
CA ASP A 213 -1.13 -16.47 -9.25
C ASP A 213 -2.08 -15.48 -9.95
N ASN A 214 -2.30 -14.30 -9.36
CA ASN A 214 -3.14 -13.25 -9.95
C ASN A 214 -2.35 -12.27 -10.83
N PHE A 215 -1.04 -12.46 -10.99
CA PHE A 215 -0.24 -11.65 -11.90
C PHE A 215 -0.63 -11.92 -13.36
N THR A 216 -1.13 -10.89 -14.05
CA THR A 216 -1.61 -11.03 -15.43
C THR A 216 -0.50 -10.81 -16.47
N GLY A 217 0.42 -9.87 -16.21
CA GLY A 217 1.48 -9.53 -17.14
C GLY A 217 2.03 -8.12 -16.94
N GLU A 218 3.04 -7.78 -17.72
CA GLU A 218 3.73 -6.49 -17.74
C GLU A 218 3.62 -5.87 -19.14
N ILE A 219 3.40 -4.56 -19.21
CA ILE A 219 3.19 -3.85 -20.48
C ILE A 219 4.36 -2.90 -20.69
N ILE A 220 5.24 -3.24 -21.63
CA ILE A 220 6.38 -2.38 -21.97
C ILE A 220 5.89 -1.20 -22.81
N ARG A 221 6.04 0.02 -22.29
CA ARG A 221 5.74 1.24 -23.03
C ARG A 221 7.04 1.89 -23.50
N LYS A 222 7.17 2.04 -24.82
CA LYS A 222 8.29 2.78 -25.41
C LYS A 222 8.15 4.27 -25.12
N THR A 223 9.14 4.87 -24.45
CA THR A 223 9.11 6.26 -24.00
C THR A 223 9.88 7.21 -24.90
N LYS A 224 10.98 6.73 -25.52
CA LYS A 224 11.87 7.56 -26.35
C LYS A 224 12.58 6.75 -27.42
N SER A 225 13.13 7.45 -28.41
CA SER A 225 13.90 6.85 -29.52
C SER A 225 15.42 6.89 -29.32
N MET A 226 15.93 7.83 -28.52
CA MET A 226 17.33 7.88 -28.09
C MET A 226 17.40 8.47 -26.68
N THR A 227 18.26 7.91 -25.83
CA THR A 227 18.62 8.52 -24.55
C THR A 227 19.64 9.63 -24.76
N GLY A 228 19.53 10.71 -23.99
CA GLY A 228 20.58 11.74 -23.91
C GLY A 228 21.68 11.41 -22.89
N ASP A 229 21.61 10.22 -22.27
CA ASP A 229 22.52 9.78 -21.23
C ASP A 229 23.72 9.06 -21.88
N GLU A 230 24.78 9.83 -22.17
CA GLU A 230 25.92 9.39 -22.99
C GLU A 230 26.93 8.50 -22.23
N GLY A 231 26.73 8.27 -20.92
CA GLY A 231 27.75 7.66 -20.06
C GLY A 231 27.75 6.13 -19.96
N SER A 232 26.62 5.46 -20.20
CA SER A 232 26.46 4.04 -19.87
C SER A 232 26.63 3.07 -21.04
N GLY A 233 26.59 3.57 -22.28
CA GLY A 233 26.57 2.74 -23.49
C GLY A 233 25.24 2.00 -23.73
N PHE A 234 24.23 2.17 -22.85
CA PHE A 234 22.91 1.58 -22.98
C PHE A 234 21.85 2.64 -23.28
N ASN A 235 21.04 2.38 -24.32
CA ASN A 235 19.96 3.28 -24.73
C ASN A 235 18.65 2.86 -24.06
N LEU A 236 18.42 3.34 -22.84
CA LEU A 236 17.17 3.05 -22.11
C LEU A 236 15.99 3.81 -22.73
N GLN A 237 14.99 3.06 -23.23
CA GLN A 237 13.91 3.56 -24.08
C GLN A 237 12.49 3.19 -23.64
N HIS A 238 12.32 2.55 -22.50
CA HIS A 238 11.01 2.07 -22.05
C HIS A 238 10.77 2.35 -20.57
N ASP A 239 9.51 2.23 -20.20
CA ASP A 239 9.01 2.01 -18.84
C ASP A 239 7.94 0.92 -18.88
N ASN A 240 7.45 0.52 -17.71
CA ASN A 240 6.58 -0.64 -17.48
C ASN A 240 5.24 -0.23 -16.88
#